data_AF-A0A529GQD2-F1
#
_entry.id   AF-A0A529GQD2-F1
#
_cell.length_a   1.000
_cell.length_b   1.000
_cell.length_c   1.000
_cell.angle_alpha   90.00
_cell.angle_beta   90.00
_cell.angle_gamma   90.00
#
_symmetry.space_group_name_H-M   'P 1'
#
loop_
_entity.id
_entity.type
_entity.pdbx_description
1 polymer ?
#
loop_
_entity_poly.entity_id
_entity_poly.type
_entity_poly.pdbx_seq_one_letter_code
_entity_poly.pdbx_strand_id
1 'polypeptide(L)'
;TQGSVVREWFADLDVLTLSPKPPSSEMTTRWAAFDACLEAAQEKPQIVLKLVVFDESDYAYAKEVAARYPHLPIYLQPGNHTPPRPGSEDASVDLDGIMMRMEWLVERVTSDRWFEARVLPQLHVLLWGNKRAV
;
A
#
# COMPACT_ATOMS: atom_id res chain seq x y z
N THR A 1 -4.77 3.70 6.97
CA THR A 1 -4.27 2.99 8.17
C THR A 1 -3.70 1.64 7.79
N GLN A 2 -2.91 0.98 8.63
CA GLN A 2 -2.44 -0.40 8.37
C GLN A 2 -3.42 -1.49 8.84
N GLY A 3 -4.56 -1.11 9.43
CA GLY A 3 -5.58 -2.06 9.88
C GLY A 3 -5.20 -2.85 11.14
N SER A 4 -4.44 -2.23 12.06
CA SER A 4 -3.99 -2.88 13.30
C SER A 4 -4.68 -2.38 14.57
N VAL A 5 -5.36 -1.23 14.50
CA VAL A 5 -6.05 -0.56 15.61
C VAL A 5 -7.42 -0.12 15.13
N VAL A 6 -8.45 -0.70 15.74
CA VAL A 6 -9.86 -0.41 15.45
C VAL A 6 -10.23 0.97 15.97
N ARG A 7 -11.04 1.71 15.22
CA ARG A 7 -11.60 3.01 15.62
C ARG A 7 -13.07 3.08 15.23
N GLU A 8 -13.92 3.48 16.15
CA GLU A 8 -15.37 3.60 15.93
C GLU A 8 -15.70 4.60 14.81
N TRP A 9 -14.92 5.69 14.69
CA TRP A 9 -15.09 6.70 13.66
C TRP A 9 -14.73 6.23 12.24
N PHE A 10 -14.29 4.98 12.03
CA PHE A 10 -14.16 4.44 10.67
C PHE A 10 -15.50 4.43 9.92
N ALA A 11 -16.61 4.22 10.63
CA ALA A 11 -17.96 4.29 10.06
C ALA A 11 -18.34 5.69 9.57
N ASP A 12 -17.63 6.73 10.00
CA ASP A 12 -17.91 8.12 9.62
C ASP A 12 -17.11 8.58 8.39
N LEU A 13 -16.12 7.81 7.95
CA LEU A 13 -15.27 8.16 6.81
C LEU A 13 -16.03 8.04 5.47
N ASP A 14 -15.61 8.83 4.50
CA ASP A 14 -16.03 8.64 3.10
C ASP A 14 -15.17 7.60 2.38
N VAL A 15 -13.88 7.53 2.73
CA VAL A 15 -12.91 6.59 2.14
C VAL A 15 -12.00 6.03 3.24
N LEU A 16 -11.83 4.71 3.26
CA LEU A 16 -10.91 4.02 4.15
C LEU A 16 -9.89 3.20 3.35
N THR A 17 -8.65 3.68 3.32
CA THR A 17 -7.52 2.89 2.78
C THR A 17 -6.90 2.04 3.88
N LEU A 18 -7.00 0.73 3.72
CA LEU A 18 -6.31 -0.26 4.53
C LEU A 18 -5.05 -0.73 3.82
N SER A 19 -3.93 -0.70 4.53
CA SER A 19 -2.60 -1.01 3.98
C SER A 19 -1.84 -1.93 4.93
N PRO A 20 -2.22 -3.22 4.99
CA PRO A 20 -1.52 -4.17 5.84
C PRO A 20 -0.07 -4.27 5.37
N LYS A 21 0.83 -4.45 6.33
CA LYS A 21 2.26 -4.30 6.06
C LYS A 21 2.82 -5.61 5.46
N PRO A 22 3.60 -5.51 4.38
CA PRO A 22 4.14 -6.68 3.70
C PRO A 22 5.39 -7.23 4.43
N PRO A 23 5.90 -8.42 4.07
CA PRO A 23 7.06 -9.03 4.72
C PRO A 23 8.31 -8.14 4.78
N SER A 24 8.59 -7.32 3.76
CA SER A 24 9.72 -6.38 3.75
C SER A 24 9.71 -5.35 4.88
N SER A 25 8.57 -5.15 5.53
CA SER A 25 8.46 -4.27 6.70
C SER A 25 8.88 -4.92 8.01
N GLU A 26 9.17 -6.23 8.01
CA GLU A 26 9.40 -7.08 9.19
C GLU A 26 8.20 -7.14 10.16
N MET A 27 7.05 -6.58 9.78
CA MET A 27 5.83 -6.60 10.57
C MET A 27 4.96 -7.82 10.21
N THR A 28 4.42 -8.47 11.22
CA THR A 28 3.40 -9.51 11.02
C THR A 28 2.01 -8.89 11.06
N THR A 29 1.23 -9.09 9.99
CA THR A 29 -0.17 -8.64 9.96
C THR A 29 -1.03 -9.49 10.89
N ARG A 30 -1.69 -8.84 11.85
CA ARG A 30 -2.66 -9.47 12.77
C ARG A 30 -4.04 -9.47 12.11
N TRP A 31 -4.37 -10.55 11.38
CA TRP A 31 -5.61 -10.64 10.60
C TRP A 31 -6.88 -10.40 11.42
N ALA A 32 -6.99 -10.93 12.64
CA ALA A 32 -8.15 -10.67 13.50
C ALA A 32 -8.36 -9.17 13.80
N ALA A 33 -7.27 -8.40 13.94
CA ALA A 33 -7.38 -6.95 14.14
C ALA A 33 -7.71 -6.21 12.83
N PHE A 34 -7.27 -6.74 11.69
CA PHE A 34 -7.62 -6.22 10.38
C PHE A 34 -9.10 -6.43 10.08
N ASP A 35 -9.62 -7.63 10.34
CA ASP A 35 -11.03 -7.98 10.19
C ASP A 35 -11.89 -7.10 11.10
N ALA A 36 -11.48 -6.88 12.36
CA ALA A 36 -12.17 -5.95 13.25
C ALA A 36 -12.14 -4.47 12.76
N CYS A 37 -11.11 -4.06 12.01
CA CYS A 37 -11.09 -2.73 11.38
C CYS A 37 -12.09 -2.64 10.22
N LEU A 38 -12.24 -3.71 9.44
CA LEU A 38 -13.25 -3.80 8.38
C LEU A 38 -14.66 -3.75 8.98
N GLU A 39 -14.93 -4.51 10.02
CA GLU A 39 -16.23 -4.53 10.71
C GLU A 39 -16.61 -3.15 11.27
N ALA A 40 -15.66 -2.45 11.90
CA ALA A 40 -15.90 -1.11 12.44
C ALA A 40 -16.17 -0.04 11.38
N ALA A 41 -15.78 -0.28 10.13
CA ALA A 41 -16.04 0.65 9.03
C ALA A 41 -17.51 0.63 8.56
N GLN A 42 -18.27 -0.44 8.87
CA GLN A 42 -19.64 -0.62 8.39
C GLN A 42 -19.75 -0.46 6.86
N GLU A 43 -20.91 -0.06 6.34
CA GLU A 43 -21.18 0.01 4.89
C GLU A 43 -20.94 1.41 4.27
N LYS A 44 -20.63 2.43 5.08
CA LYS A 44 -20.54 3.81 4.59
C LYS A 44 -19.28 4.11 3.76
N PRO A 45 -18.04 3.92 4.26
CA PRO A 45 -16.85 4.33 3.53
C PRO A 45 -16.63 3.44 2.31
N GLN A 46 -16.10 4.03 1.24
CA GLN A 46 -15.44 3.24 0.21
C GLN A 46 -14.14 2.66 0.78
N ILE A 47 -14.09 1.34 0.95
CA ILE A 47 -12.92 0.64 1.46
C ILE A 47 -12.04 0.16 0.30
N VAL A 48 -10.73 0.40 0.40
CA VAL A 48 -9.75 -0.09 -0.58
C VAL A 48 -8.52 -0.67 0.11
N LEU A 49 -7.91 -1.66 -0.54
CA LEU A 49 -6.63 -2.23 -0.14
C LEU A 49 -5.51 -1.51 -0.90
N LYS A 50 -4.50 -1.02 -0.18
CA LYS A 50 -3.29 -0.46 -0.80
C LYS A 50 -2.05 -1.15 -0.27
N LEU A 51 -1.35 -1.90 -1.10
CA LEU A 51 -0.17 -2.66 -0.72
C LEU A 51 1.08 -2.00 -1.29
N VAL A 52 2.06 -1.75 -0.43
CA VAL A 52 3.39 -1.33 -0.86
C VAL A 52 4.18 -2.58 -1.22
N VAL A 53 4.91 -2.56 -2.33
CA VAL A 53 5.66 -3.70 -2.86
C VAL A 53 7.10 -3.29 -3.12
N PHE A 54 8.05 -3.92 -2.42
CA PHE A 54 9.48 -3.73 -2.65
C PHE A 54 10.09 -4.85 -3.51
N ASP A 55 9.56 -6.08 -3.40
CA ASP A 55 10.11 -7.27 -4.03
C ASP A 55 9.05 -8.35 -4.31
N GLU A 56 9.50 -9.52 -4.76
CA GLU A 56 8.65 -10.69 -5.06
C GLU A 56 7.90 -11.21 -3.82
N SER A 57 8.48 -11.14 -2.62
CA SER A 57 7.83 -11.60 -1.40
C SER A 57 6.65 -10.71 -1.05
N ASP A 58 6.82 -9.40 -1.19
CA ASP A 58 5.74 -8.44 -1.02
C ASP A 58 4.66 -8.59 -2.09
N TYR A 59 5.04 -8.89 -3.33
CA TYR A 59 4.09 -9.12 -4.42
C TYR A 59 3.26 -10.40 -4.20
N ALA A 60 3.89 -11.49 -3.74
CA ALA A 60 3.19 -12.70 -3.34
C ALA A 60 2.22 -12.43 -2.18
N TYR A 61 2.67 -11.69 -1.16
CA TYR A 61 1.82 -11.25 -0.05
C TYR A 61 0.63 -10.41 -0.54
N ALA A 62 0.82 -9.51 -1.50
CA ALA A 62 -0.28 -8.73 -2.07
C ALA A 62 -1.34 -9.60 -2.76
N LYS A 63 -0.91 -10.67 -3.46
CA LYS A 63 -1.82 -11.66 -4.04
C LYS A 63 -2.59 -12.44 -2.97
N GLU A 64 -1.94 -12.83 -1.87
CA GLU A 64 -2.61 -13.47 -0.73
C GLU A 64 -3.65 -12.56 -0.08
N VAL A 65 -3.31 -11.28 0.12
CA VAL A 65 -4.23 -10.26 0.66
C VAL A 65 -5.44 -10.09 -0.26
N ALA A 66 -5.23 -10.03 -1.58
CA ALA A 66 -6.30 -9.92 -2.55
C ALA A 66 -7.22 -11.15 -2.56
N ALA A 67 -6.65 -12.34 -2.48
CA ALA A 67 -7.40 -13.59 -2.38
C ALA A 67 -8.22 -13.68 -1.07
N ARG A 68 -7.70 -13.11 0.02
CA ARG A 68 -8.39 -13.05 1.32
C ARG A 68 -9.59 -12.10 1.31
N TYR A 69 -9.51 -11.00 0.56
CA TYR A 69 -10.55 -9.98 0.48
C TYR A 69 -10.95 -9.67 -0.98
N PRO A 70 -11.52 -10.64 -1.70
CA PRO A 70 -11.72 -10.54 -3.16
C PRO A 70 -12.73 -9.46 -3.58
N HIS A 71 -13.53 -8.96 -2.64
CA HIS A 71 -14.53 -7.91 -2.87
C HIS A 71 -13.97 -6.49 -2.71
N LEU A 72 -12.75 -6.34 -2.18
CA LEU A 72 -12.14 -5.03 -1.96
C LEU A 72 -11.24 -4.66 -3.15
N PRO A 73 -11.38 -3.47 -3.74
CA PRO A 73 -10.47 -3.01 -4.78
C PRO A 73 -9.02 -2.95 -4.27
N ILE A 74 -8.09 -3.47 -5.06
CA ILE A 74 -6.67 -3.52 -4.69
C ILE A 74 -5.81 -2.56 -5.52
N TYR A 75 -4.97 -1.84 -4.81
CA TYR A 75 -3.98 -0.93 -5.35
C TYR A 75 -2.58 -1.39 -4.93
N LEU A 76 -1.67 -1.47 -5.89
CA LEU A 76 -0.26 -1.79 -5.65
C LEU A 76 0.58 -0.54 -5.87
N GLN A 77 1.57 -0.34 -5.01
CA GLN A 77 2.45 0.83 -5.06
C GLN A 77 3.90 0.38 -4.87
N PRO A 78 4.83 0.78 -5.75
CA PRO A 78 6.24 0.48 -5.53
C PRO A 78 6.74 1.17 -4.25
N GLY A 79 7.53 0.45 -3.47
CA GLY A 79 8.16 0.99 -2.27
C GLY A 79 9.25 2.02 -2.61
N ASN A 80 9.25 3.14 -1.88
CA ASN A 80 10.38 4.08 -1.91
C ASN A 80 11.54 3.48 -1.10
N HIS A 81 12.59 3.01 -1.79
CA HIS A 81 13.79 2.41 -1.18
C HIS A 81 14.79 3.46 -0.66
N THR A 82 14.52 4.75 -0.88
CA THR A 82 15.31 5.86 -0.34
C THR A 82 14.42 6.80 0.50
N PRO A 83 13.73 6.30 1.53
CA PRO A 83 12.85 7.12 2.35
C PRO A 83 13.66 8.19 3.10
N PRO A 84 13.04 9.32 3.49
CA PRO A 84 13.73 10.35 4.26
C PRO A 84 14.22 9.76 5.59
N ARG A 85 15.49 9.98 5.91
CA ARG A 85 16.01 9.68 7.25
C ARG A 85 15.70 10.84 8.20
N PRO A 86 15.55 10.57 9.52
CA PRO A 86 15.45 11.63 10.51
C PRO A 86 16.62 12.62 10.35
N GLY A 87 16.32 13.91 10.18
CA GLY A 87 17.32 14.97 10.02
C GLY A 87 17.88 15.15 8.60
N SER A 88 17.43 14.39 7.60
CA SER A 88 17.81 14.57 6.19
C SER A 88 16.56 14.67 5.30
N GLU A 89 15.72 15.66 5.60
CA GLU A 89 14.42 15.84 4.93
C GLU A 89 14.57 16.29 3.47
N ASP A 90 15.72 16.87 3.13
CA ASP A 90 16.10 17.26 1.77
C ASP A 90 16.94 16.20 1.03
N ALA A 91 17.05 14.98 1.58
CA ALA A 91 17.80 13.91 0.93
C ALA A 91 17.21 13.60 -0.45
N SER A 92 18.07 13.59 -1.47
CA SER A 92 17.71 13.23 -2.84
C SER A 92 17.04 11.87 -2.87
N VAL A 93 15.86 11.80 -3.49
CA VAL A 93 15.19 10.54 -3.75
C VAL A 93 15.75 9.93 -5.04
N ASP A 94 15.92 8.62 -5.05
CA ASP A 94 16.27 7.87 -6.26
C ASP A 94 15.02 7.65 -7.13
N LEU A 95 14.65 8.66 -7.92
CA LEU A 95 13.49 8.60 -8.81
C LEU A 95 13.63 7.51 -9.87
N ASP A 96 14.81 7.36 -10.47
CA ASP A 96 15.07 6.34 -11.49
C ASP A 96 14.87 4.93 -10.91
N GLY A 97 15.38 4.68 -9.70
CA GLY A 97 15.16 3.42 -9.00
C GLY A 97 13.69 3.17 -8.64
N ILE A 98 12.90 4.21 -8.33
CA ILE A 98 11.46 4.08 -8.09
C ILE A 98 10.72 3.77 -9.40
N MET A 99 11.09 4.43 -10.50
CA MET A 99 10.47 4.19 -11.81
C MET A 99 10.78 2.79 -12.33
N MET A 100 12.01 2.29 -12.16
CA MET A 100 12.36 0.91 -12.51
C MET A 100 11.55 -0.12 -11.70
N ARG A 101 11.27 0.16 -10.41
CA ARG A 101 10.39 -0.69 -9.60
C ARG A 101 8.93 -0.61 -10.02
N MET A 102 8.48 0.56 -10.45
CA MET A 102 7.15 0.74 -11.02
C MET A 102 6.99 -0.10 -12.30
N GLU A 103 7.96 -0.03 -13.22
CA GLU A 103 7.99 -0.82 -14.45
C GLU A 103 7.96 -2.32 -14.14
N TRP A 104 8.86 -2.79 -13.25
CA TRP A 104 8.86 -4.17 -12.79
C TRP A 104 7.49 -4.61 -12.26
N LEU A 105 6.86 -3.80 -11.41
CA LEU A 105 5.55 -4.15 -10.82
C LEU A 105 4.44 -4.22 -11.88
N VAL A 106 4.44 -3.30 -12.85
CA VAL A 106 3.52 -3.33 -13.99
C VAL A 106 3.72 -4.59 -14.84
N GLU A 107 4.96 -4.96 -15.13
CA GLU A 107 5.30 -6.17 -15.87
C GLU A 107 4.83 -7.43 -15.14
N ARG A 108 5.06 -7.52 -13.81
CA ARG A 108 4.62 -8.65 -12.99
C ARG A 108 3.10 -8.81 -13.01
N VAL A 109 2.36 -7.73 -12.76
CA VAL A 109 0.88 -7.73 -12.78
C VAL A 109 0.35 -8.12 -14.15
N THR A 110 0.96 -7.60 -15.22
CA THR A 110 0.57 -7.91 -16.61
C THR A 110 0.84 -9.37 -16.97
N SER A 111 2.03 -9.90 -16.63
CA SER A 111 2.42 -11.29 -16.87
C SER A 111 1.50 -12.27 -16.13
N ASP A 112 1.10 -11.94 -14.91
CA ASP A 112 0.16 -12.74 -14.12
C ASP A 112 -1.30 -12.55 -14.53
N ARG A 113 -1.57 -11.65 -15.49
CA ARG A 113 -2.92 -11.32 -15.98
C ARG A 113 -3.83 -10.86 -14.83
N TRP A 114 -3.25 -10.19 -13.84
CA TRP A 114 -3.96 -9.75 -12.66
C TRP A 114 -4.63 -8.38 -12.90
N PHE A 115 -5.65 -8.37 -13.77
CA PHE A 115 -6.25 -7.14 -14.31
C PHE A 115 -7.05 -6.31 -13.29
N GLU A 116 -7.46 -6.91 -12.17
CA GLU A 116 -8.16 -6.19 -11.08
C GLU A 116 -7.21 -5.29 -10.27
N ALA A 117 -5.90 -5.55 -10.30
CA ALA A 117 -4.93 -4.77 -9.55
C ALA A 117 -4.61 -3.45 -10.25
N ARG A 118 -4.69 -2.35 -9.49
CA ARG A 118 -4.32 -1.01 -9.96
C ARG A 118 -2.93 -0.64 -9.49
N VAL A 119 -1.96 -0.54 -10.39
CA VAL A 119 -0.60 -0.13 -10.04
C VAL A 119 -0.49 1.40 -10.10
N LEU A 120 -0.15 2.04 -8.98
CA LEU A 120 -0.03 3.50 -8.87
C LEU A 120 1.30 3.92 -8.22
N PRO A 121 1.98 4.96 -8.73
CA PRO A 121 3.18 5.48 -8.09
C PRO A 121 2.85 6.26 -6.81
N GLN A 122 3.87 6.65 -6.06
CA GLN A 122 3.78 7.72 -5.08
C GLN A 122 3.90 9.07 -5.78
N LEU A 123 2.79 9.62 -6.30
CA LEU A 123 2.83 10.85 -7.10
C LEU A 123 3.53 12.02 -6.37
N HIS A 124 3.33 12.16 -5.06
CA HIS A 124 4.00 13.21 -4.28
C HIS A 124 5.53 13.04 -4.27
N VAL A 125 6.04 11.81 -4.28
CA VAL A 125 7.48 11.54 -4.36
C VAL A 125 8.02 11.90 -5.74
N LEU A 126 7.25 11.66 -6.79
CA LEU A 126 7.64 12.05 -8.14
C LEU A 126 7.68 13.57 -8.33
N LEU A 127 6.82 14.31 -7.62
CA LEU A 127 6.72 15.78 -7.73
C LEU A 127 7.66 16.53 -6.79
N TRP A 128 7.82 16.04 -5.56
CA TRP A 128 8.49 16.76 -4.47
C TRP A 128 9.55 15.93 -3.74
N GLY A 129 9.83 14.72 -4.20
CA GLY A 129 10.76 13.81 -3.55
C GLY A 129 10.34 13.47 -2.12
N ASN A 130 11.30 13.49 -1.20
CA ASN A 130 11.07 13.16 0.20
C ASN A 130 10.60 14.37 1.05
N LYS A 131 10.28 15.49 0.41
CA LYS A 131 9.85 16.71 1.10
C LYS A 131 8.60 16.47 1.93
N ARG A 132 8.61 16.97 3.17
CA ARG A 132 7.50 16.88 4.11
C ARG A 132 6.51 18.04 3.94
N ALA A 133 5.26 17.81 4.31
CA ALA A 133 4.18 18.81 4.36
C ALA A 133 3.90 19.54 3.02
N VAL A 134 3.88 18.79 1.92
CA VAL A 134 3.50 19.23 0.56
C VAL A 134 2.14 18.71 0.14
#